data_AF-A0A4Q1UYY2-F1
#
_entry.id   AF-A0A4Q1UYY2-F1
#
_cell.length_a   1.000
_cell.length_b   1.000
_cell.length_c   1.000
_cell.angle_alpha   90.00
_cell.angle_beta   90.00
_cell.angle_gamma   90.00
#
_symmetry.space_group_name_H-M   'P 1'
#
loop_
_entity.id
_entity.type
_entity.pdbx_description
1 polymer ?
#
loop_
_entity_poly.entity_id
_entity_poly.type
_entity_poly.pdbx_seq_one_letter_code
_entity_poly.pdbx_strand_id
1 'polypeptide(L)' 'MATQIVMDHSGDSRHFFDNSKADGLAEAERLFLEFTSKGYTAAVRTGTGEVTRITTFDPAAEETLFFPRLVGG' A
#
# COMPACT_ATOMS: atom_id res chain seq x y z
N MET A 1 7.33 -5.50 11.21
CA MET A 1 7.48 -4.15 10.64
C MET A 1 7.15 -4.26 9.17
N ALA A 2 6.12 -3.55 8.74
CA ALA A 2 5.62 -3.54 7.37
C ALA A 2 5.59 -2.11 6.84
N THR A 3 5.50 -1.96 5.51
CA THR A 3 5.58 -0.66 4.85
C THR A 3 4.49 -0.50 3.80
N GLN A 4 3.86 0.68 3.80
CA GLN A 4 3.02 1.17 2.73
C GLN A 4 3.77 2.24 1.94
N ILE A 5 3.97 2.01 0.66
CA ILE A 5 4.74 2.88 -0.23
C ILE A 5 3.78 3.51 -1.23
N VAL A 6 3.61 4.81 -1.17
CA VAL A 6 2.76 5.58 -2.07
C VAL A 6 3.64 6.20 -3.13
N MET A 7 3.55 5.70 -4.35
CA MET A 7 4.19 6.30 -5.51
C MET A 7 3.41 7.56 -5.90
N ASP A 8 4.10 8.69 -5.97
CA ASP A 8 3.57 9.94 -6.51
C ASP A 8 4.46 10.43 -7.66
N HIS A 9 4.16 11.61 -8.18
CA HIS A 9 4.84 12.15 -9.37
C HIS A 9 6.21 12.76 -9.01
N SER A 10 6.50 12.93 -7.72
CA SER A 10 7.73 13.49 -7.18
C SER A 10 8.65 12.41 -6.58
N GLY A 11 8.19 11.18 -6.44
CA GLY A 11 8.93 10.05 -5.91
C GLY A 11 8.01 9.04 -5.21
N ASP A 12 8.40 8.62 -4.00
CA ASP A 12 7.58 7.79 -3.14
C ASP A 12 7.53 8.30 -1.70
N SER A 13 6.37 8.19 -1.07
CA SER A 13 6.17 8.37 0.36
C SER A 13 6.07 7.01 1.05
N ARG A 14 6.77 6.81 2.17
CA ARG A 14 6.76 5.53 2.90
C ARG A 14 6.14 5.70 4.28
N HIS A 15 5.14 4.86 4.56
CA HIS A 15 4.46 4.76 5.85
C HIS A 15 4.83 3.41 6.48
N PHE A 16 5.59 3.46 7.56
CA PHE A 16 5.98 2.26 8.30
C PHE A 16 4.97 2.02 9.43
N PHE A 17 4.60 0.75 9.63
CA PHE A 17 3.70 0.36 10.70
C PHE A 17 4.10 -0.99 11.31
N ASP A 18 3.72 -1.19 12.57
CA ASP A 18 3.89 -2.48 13.24
C ASP A 18 2.69 -3.37 12.96
N ASN A 19 2.86 -4.34 12.06
CA ASN A 19 1.85 -5.34 11.71
C ASN A 19 1.55 -6.35 12.83
N SER A 20 2.27 -6.29 13.97
CA SER A 20 1.95 -7.05 15.17
C SER A 20 1.07 -6.28 16.17
N LYS A 21 0.79 -4.99 15.90
CA LYS A 21 0.02 -4.11 16.79
C LYS A 21 -1.30 -3.71 16.14
N ALA A 22 -2.39 -3.82 16.90
CA ALA A 22 -3.74 -3.46 16.44
C ALA A 22 -3.80 -1.99 15.96
N ASP A 23 -3.14 -1.07 16.66
CA ASP A 23 -3.12 0.34 16.29
C ASP A 23 -2.41 0.57 14.95
N GLY A 24 -1.29 -0.13 14.72
CA GLY A 24 -0.55 -0.05 13.46
C GLY A 24 -1.33 -0.63 12.29
N LEU A 25 -2.06 -1.73 12.52
CA LEU A 25 -2.96 -2.31 11.52
C LEU A 25 -4.13 -1.38 11.20
N ALA A 26 -4.73 -0.73 12.20
CA ALA A 26 -5.84 0.19 12.01
C ALA A 26 -5.42 1.45 11.24
N GLU A 27 -4.21 1.96 11.47
CA GLU A 27 -3.65 3.08 10.71
C GLU A 27 -3.37 2.69 9.26
N ALA A 28 -2.73 1.53 9.06
CA ALA A 28 -2.44 0.99 7.73
C ALA A 28 -3.72 0.72 6.91
N GLU A 29 -4.77 0.18 7.54
CA GLU A 29 -6.05 -0.03 6.88
C GLU A 29 -6.72 1.28 6.49
N ARG A 30 -6.67 2.31 7.34
CA ARG A 30 -7.20 3.64 7.02
C ARG A 30 -6.50 4.25 5.81
N LEU A 31 -5.17 4.19 5.76
CA LEU A 31 -4.39 4.67 4.60
C LEU A 31 -4.71 3.88 3.33
N PHE A 32 -4.86 2.56 3.43
CA PHE A 32 -5.25 1.71 2.31
C PHE A 32 -6.59 2.16 1.72
N LEU A 33 -7.61 2.35 2.56
CA LEU A 33 -8.93 2.82 2.14
C LEU A 33 -8.86 4.24 1.55
N GLU A 34 -8.07 5.13 2.15
CA GLU A 34 -7.87 6.49 1.67
C GLU A 34 -7.30 6.49 0.23
N PHE A 35 -6.20 5.79 -0.02
CA PHE A 35 -5.56 5.80 -1.34
C PHE A 35 -6.39 5.06 -2.40
N THR A 36 -6.98 3.92 -2.05
CA THR A 36 -7.87 3.21 -2.98
C THR A 36 -9.10 4.04 -3.34
N SER A 37 -9.66 4.81 -2.40
CA SER A 37 -10.76 5.75 -2.67
C SER A 37 -10.35 6.91 -3.60
N LYS A 38 -9.10 7.35 -3.53
CA LYS A 38 -8.50 8.33 -4.45
C LYS A 38 -8.18 7.75 -5.84
N GLY A 39 -8.47 6.48 -6.08
CA GLY A 39 -8.24 5.82 -7.37
C GLY A 39 -6.84 5.26 -7.56
N TYR A 40 -6.04 5.16 -6.50
CA TYR A 40 -4.76 4.44 -6.56
C TYR A 40 -5.02 2.94 -6.68
N THR A 41 -4.12 2.27 -7.38
CA THR A 41 -4.07 0.81 -7.38
C THR A 41 -3.14 0.35 -6.28
N ALA A 42 -3.63 -0.52 -5.40
CA ALA A 42 -2.83 -1.15 -4.37
C ALA A 42 -2.30 -2.51 -4.86
N ALA A 43 -1.04 -2.82 -4.56
CA ALA A 43 -0.44 -4.11 -4.85
C ALA A 43 0.54 -4.52 -3.76
N VAL A 44 0.51 -5.78 -3.35
CA VAL A 44 1.49 -6.32 -2.42
C VAL A 44 2.73 -6.76 -3.20
N ARG A 45 3.91 -6.50 -2.64
CA ARG A 45 5.18 -7.04 -3.16
C ARG A 45 5.64 -8.16 -2.25
N THR A 46 5.90 -9.33 -2.81
CA THR A 46 6.52 -10.44 -2.07
C THR A 46 8.00 -10.55 -2.45
N GLY A 47 8.80 -11.19 -1.59
CA GLY A 47 10.27 -11.24 -1.71
C GLY A 47 10.82 -11.87 -3.00
N THR A 48 10.00 -12.53 -3.81
CA THR A 48 10.36 -13.01 -5.15
C THR A 48 10.28 -11.92 -6.22
N GLY A 49 9.93 -10.68 -5.85
CA GLY A 49 9.68 -9.58 -6.78
C GLY A 49 8.29 -9.66 -7.43
N GLU A 50 7.46 -10.62 -7.01
CA GLU A 50 6.08 -10.74 -7.47
C GLU A 50 5.26 -9.58 -6.89
N VAL A 51 4.52 -8.89 -7.77
CA VAL A 51 3.64 -7.79 -7.42
C VAL A 51 2.22 -8.20 -7.77
N THR A 52 1.40 -8.38 -6.74
CA THR A 52 0.02 -8.84 -6.88
C THR A 52 -0.92 -7.72 -6.49
N ARG A 53 -1.77 -7.29 -7.42
CA ARG A 53 -2.80 -6.28 -7.15
C ARG A 53 -3.79 -6.82 -6.12
N ILE A 54 -4.09 -6.02 -5.10
CA ILE A 54 -5.08 -6.33 -4.08
C ILE A 54 -6.21 -5.30 -4.11
N THR A 55 -7.42 -5.74 -3.80
CA THR A 55 -8.61 -4.87 -3.67
C THR A 55 -9.10 -4.77 -2.23
N THR A 56 -8.46 -5.49 -1.32
CA THR A 56 -8.77 -5.52 0.11
C THR A 56 -7.45 -5.46 0.87
N PHE A 57 -7.45 -4.80 2.04
CA PHE A 57 -6.27 -4.66 2.88
C PHE A 57 -5.75 -6.03 3.32
N ASP A 58 -4.44 -6.25 3.17
CA ASP A 58 -3.73 -7.44 3.63
C ASP A 58 -2.83 -7.07 4.82
N PRO A 59 -3.19 -7.43 6.07
CA PRO A 59 -2.38 -7.12 7.24
C PRO A 59 -1.08 -7.93 7.32
N ALA A 60 -0.95 -9.01 6.55
CA ALA A 60 0.24 -9.87 6.53
C ALA A 60 1.28 -9.41 5.50
N ALA A 61 0.91 -8.50 4.58
CA ALA A 61 1.81 -7.97 3.58
C ALA A 61 2.96 -7.18 4.24
N GLU A 62 4.20 -7.57 3.95
CA GLU A 62 5.39 -6.83 4.39
C GLU A 62 5.51 -5.49 3.67
N GLU A 63 5.14 -5.46 2.38
CA GLU A 63 5.15 -4.26 1.55
C GLU A 63 3.87 -4.14 0.71
N THR A 64 3.20 -2.99 0.81
CA THR A 64 2.09 -2.61 -0.06
C THR A 64 2.43 -1.35 -0.84
N LEU A 65 2.35 -1.41 -2.16
CA LEU A 65 2.57 -0.31 -3.08
C LEU A 65 1.23 0.30 -3.49
N PHE A 66 1.16 1.62 -3.52
CA PHE A 66 0.06 2.38 -4.10
C PHE A 66 0.60 3.16 -5.28
N PHE A 67 0.05 2.95 -6.48
CA PHE A 67 0.42 3.73 -7.65
C PHE A 67 -0.81 4.41 -8.26
N PRO A 68 -0.68 5.68 -8.71
CA PRO A 68 -1.79 6.40 -9.29
C PRO A 68 -2.24 5.70 -10.56
N ARG A 69 -3.53 5.80 -10.87
CA ARG A 69 -4.04 5.27 -12.13
C ARG A 69 -3.38 6.03 -13.28
N LEU A 70 -2.63 5.32 -14.13
CA LEU A 70 -2.12 5.88 -15.38
C LEU A 70 -3.30 6.19 -16.29
N VAL A 71 -3.65 7.48 -16.39
CA VAL A 71 -4.50 7.98 -17.47
C VAL A 71 -3.60 8.14 -18.70
N GLY A 72 -3.55 7.10 -19.53
CA GLY A 72 -2.96 7.19 -20.86
C GLY A 72 -3.79 8.14 -21.72
N GLY A 73 -3.13 9.12 -22.35
CA GLY A 73 -3.72 9.94 -23.41
C GLY A 73 -3.87 9.19 -24.72
#